data_AF-A0A9E3Y4V2-F1
#
_entry.id   AF-A0A9E3Y4V2-F1
#
_cell.length_a   1.000
_cell.length_b   1.000
_cell.length_c   1.000
_cell.angle_alpha   90.00
_cell.angle_beta   90.00
_cell.angle_gamma   90.00
#
_symmetry.space_group_name_H-M   'P 1'
#
loop_
_entity.id
_entity.type
_entity.pdbx_description
1 polymer ?
#
loop_
_entity_poly.entity_id
_entity_poly.type
_entity_poly.pdbx_seq_one_letter_code
_entity_poly.pdbx_strand_id
1 'polypeptide(L)' 'MTVTKWSVSVEETLAARVESHVGDRGLSGFVARAVEHELERDLLDEYLLELDDEHGPLPDGLVEQIDEAWPS' A
#
# COMPACT_ATOMS: atom_id res chain seq x y z
N MET A 1 -17.28 -10.57 15.01
CA MET A 1 -15.92 -9.96 15.03
C MET A 1 -15.91 -8.90 16.11
N THR A 2 -14.87 -8.86 16.93
CA THR A 2 -14.67 -7.81 17.94
C THR A 2 -13.86 -6.68 17.32
N VAL A 3 -14.30 -5.44 17.54
CA VAL A 3 -13.63 -4.25 16.98
C VAL A 3 -12.98 -3.48 18.12
N THR A 4 -11.73 -3.05 17.94
CA THR A 4 -11.01 -2.20 18.88
C THR A 4 -11.05 -0.76 18.38
N LYS A 5 -11.47 0.19 19.22
CA LYS A 5 -11.49 1.61 18.85
C LYS A 5 -10.15 2.26 19.19
N TRP A 6 -9.53 2.90 18.20
CA TRP A 6 -8.38 3.78 18.41
C TRP A 6 -8.77 5.24 18.20
N SER A 7 -8.03 6.16 18.83
CA SER A 7 -8.16 7.60 18.64
C SER A 7 -6.81 8.11 18.15
N VAL A 8 -6.78 8.63 16.93
CA VAL A 8 -5.57 9.15 16.28
C VAL A 8 -5.86 10.55 15.74
N SER A 9 -4.86 11.41 15.80
CA SER A 9 -4.90 12.72 15.18
C SER A 9 -4.41 12.63 13.74
N VAL A 10 -5.11 13.27 12.84
CA VAL A 10 -4.76 13.39 11.41
C VAL A 10 -4.78 14.86 11.02
N GLU A 11 -4.06 15.22 9.96
CA GLU A 11 -4.13 16.59 9.44
C GLU A 11 -5.55 16.92 8.96
N GLU A 12 -5.99 18.15 9.26
CA GLU A 12 -7.35 18.62 8.92
C GLU A 12 -7.62 18.56 7.42
N THR A 13 -6.63 18.92 6.60
CA THR A 13 -6.69 18.84 5.14
C THR A 13 -6.89 17.40 4.64
N LEU A 14 -6.22 16.43 5.27
CA LEU A 14 -6.38 15.02 4.96
C LEU A 14 -7.77 14.51 5.40
N ALA A 15 -8.20 14.86 6.61
CA ALA A 15 -9.52 14.52 7.12
C ALA A 15 -10.62 14.99 6.18
N ALA A 16 -10.60 16.27 5.80
CA ALA A 16 -11.57 16.85 4.87
C ALA A 16 -11.57 16.16 3.50
N ARG A 17 -10.39 15.80 2.99
CA ARG A 17 -10.27 15.07 1.71
C ARG A 17 -10.86 13.67 1.80
N VAL A 18 -10.62 12.95 2.88
CA VAL A 18 -11.19 11.61 3.10
C VAL A 18 -12.69 11.71 3.26
N GLU A 19 -13.20 12.63 4.08
CA GLU A 19 -14.63 12.86 4.28
C GLU A 19 -15.34 13.17 2.96
N SER A 20 -14.76 14.04 2.13
CA SER A 20 -15.28 14.34 0.78
C SER A 20 -15.29 13.12 -0.14
N HIS A 21 -14.40 12.15 0.06
CA HIS A 21 -14.29 10.96 -0.79
C HIS A 21 -15.27 9.86 -0.38
N VAL A 22 -15.49 9.67 0.94
CA VAL A 22 -16.20 8.50 1.49
C VAL A 22 -17.60 8.84 2.02
N GLY A 23 -17.89 10.13 2.24
CA GLY A 23 -19.13 10.62 2.83
C GLY A 23 -19.33 10.26 4.31
N ASP A 24 -20.47 10.69 4.87
CA ASP A 24 -20.75 10.71 6.32
C ASP A 24 -20.67 9.36 7.05
N ARG A 25 -20.78 8.24 6.33
CA ARG A 25 -20.81 6.88 6.93
C ARG A 25 -19.67 5.98 6.47
N GLY A 26 -18.81 6.46 5.58
CA GLY A 26 -17.75 5.66 4.95
C GLY A 26 -16.41 5.68 5.68
N LEU A 27 -16.21 6.60 6.63
CA LEU A 27 -14.89 6.89 7.21
C LEU A 27 -14.27 5.67 7.91
N SER A 28 -14.99 5.00 8.80
CA SER A 28 -14.42 3.88 9.56
C SER A 28 -14.03 2.70 8.68
N GLY A 29 -14.87 2.35 7.69
CA GLY A 29 -14.57 1.28 6.74
C GLY A 29 -13.48 1.65 5.74
N PHE A 30 -13.34 2.94 5.41
CA PHE A 30 -12.21 3.43 4.61
C PHE A 30 -10.90 3.35 5.39
N VAL A 31 -10.87 3.81 6.64
CA VAL A 31 -9.67 3.77 7.48
C VAL A 31 -9.22 2.33 7.73
N ALA A 32 -10.15 1.40 8.02
CA ALA A 32 -9.81 -0.01 8.19
C ALA A 32 -9.11 -0.59 6.95
N ARG A 33 -9.67 -0.38 5.75
CA ARG A 33 -9.05 -0.83 4.50
C ARG A 33 -7.73 -0.12 4.19
N ALA A 34 -7.63 1.18 4.49
CA ALA A 34 -6.40 1.93 4.29
C ALA A 34 -5.27 1.40 5.18
N VAL A 35 -5.57 1.05 6.44
CA VAL A 35 -4.60 0.43 7.35
C VAL A 35 -4.20 -0.97 6.88
N GLU A 36 -5.16 -1.78 6.42
CA GLU A 36 -4.86 -3.10 5.84
C GLU A 36 -3.93 -2.99 4.63
N HIS A 37 -4.24 -2.09 3.68
CA HIS A 37 -3.39 -1.87 2.51
C HIS A 37 -2.00 -1.34 2.86
N GLU A 38 -1.87 -0.51 3.90
CA GLU A 38 -0.56 -0.01 4.32
C GLU A 38 0.29 -1.13 4.92
N LEU A 39 -0.30 -2.00 5.75
CA LEU A 39 0.39 -3.17 6.28
C LEU A 39 0.79 -4.16 5.16
N GLU A 40 -0.08 -4.34 4.16
CA GLU A 40 0.25 -5.16 2.99
C GLU A 40 1.44 -4.59 2.20
N ARG A 41 1.55 -3.25 2.08
CA ARG A 41 2.68 -2.59 1.43
C ARG A 41 3.97 -2.76 2.22
N ASP A 42 3.92 -2.55 3.53
CA ASP A 42 5.09 -2.77 4.40
C ASP A 42 5.62 -4.20 4.26
N LEU A 43 4.73 -5.19 4.22
CA LEU A 43 5.10 -6.60 4.00
C LEU A 43 5.68 -6.86 2.62
N LEU A 44 5.15 -6.20 1.58
CA LEU A 44 5.69 -6.31 0.23
C LEU A 44 7.09 -5.69 0.14
N ASP A 45 7.32 -4.54 0.79
CA ASP A 45 8.63 -3.90 0.84
C ASP A 45 9.65 -4.78 1.58
N GLU A 46 9.26 -5.38 2.71
CA GLU A 46 10.10 -6.36 3.42
C GLU A 46 10.45 -7.56 2.53
N TYR A 47 9.45 -8.12 1.83
CA TYR A 47 9.67 -9.26 0.95
C TYR A 47 10.58 -8.92 -0.24
N LEU A 48 10.46 -7.72 -0.83
CA LEU A 48 11.36 -7.29 -1.89
C LEU A 48 12.81 -7.15 -1.39
N LEU A 49 13.01 -6.66 -0.17
CA LEU A 49 14.33 -6.60 0.46
C LEU A 49 14.92 -8.00 0.68
N GLU A 50 14.09 -8.97 1.11
CA GLU A 50 14.53 -10.36 1.23
C GLU A 50 14.98 -10.95 -0.11
N LEU A 51 14.23 -10.70 -1.19
CA LEU A 51 14.59 -11.14 -2.53
C LEU A 51 15.89 -10.51 -3.03
N ASP A 52 16.10 -9.22 -2.75
CA ASP A 52 17.34 -8.52 -3.09
C ASP A 52 18.54 -9.07 -2.30
N ASP A 53 18.35 -9.45 -1.03
CA ASP A 53 19.41 -10.10 -0.22
C ASP A 53 19.74 -11.52 -0.74
N GLU A 54 18.72 -12.28 -1.14
CA GLU A 54 18.89 -13.65 -1.63
C GLU A 54 19.49 -13.72 -3.05
N HIS A 55 19.05 -12.84 -3.94
CA HIS A 55 19.36 -12.93 -5.37
C HIS A 55 20.26 -11.81 -5.89
N GLY A 56 20.46 -10.74 -5.11
CA GLY A 56 21.12 -9.52 -5.54
C GLY A 56 20.18 -8.62 -6.37
N PRO A 57 20.61 -7.39 -6.65
CA PRO A 57 19.80 -6.42 -7.36
C PRO A 57 19.52 -6.87 -8.80
N LEU A 58 18.37 -6.46 -9.34
CA LEU A 58 18.06 -6.66 -10.75
C LEU A 58 19.10 -5.99 -11.65
N PRO A 59 19.64 -6.70 -12.66
CA PRO A 59 20.54 -6.11 -13.63
C PRO A 59 19.88 -4.98 -14.43
N ASP A 60 20.65 -3.92 -14.68
CA ASP A 60 20.22 -2.80 -15.54
C ASP A 60 19.76 -3.31 -16.91
N GLY A 61 18.61 -2.85 -17.37
CA GLY A 61 18.08 -3.19 -18.70
C GLY A 61 17.38 -4.54 -18.79
N LEU A 62 17.26 -5.32 -17.69
CA LEU A 62 16.62 -6.64 -17.73
C LEU A 62 15.11 -6.54 -17.99
N VAL A 63 14.44 -5.56 -17.40
CA VAL A 63 12.99 -5.37 -17.57
C VAL A 63 12.67 -5.01 -19.02
N GLU A 64 13.42 -4.09 -19.61
CA GLU A 64 13.26 -3.67 -21.01
C GLU A 64 13.52 -4.82 -21.98
N GLN A 65 14.52 -5.67 -21.70
CA GLN A 65 14.79 -6.87 -22.50
C GLN A 65 13.61 -7.87 -22.44
N ILE A 66 13.00 -8.05 -21.27
CA ILE A 66 11.84 -8.94 -21.10
C ILE A 66 10.61 -8.36 -21.79
N ASP A 67 10.35 -7.06 -21.63
CA ASP A 67 9.22 -6.36 -22.26
C ASP A 67 9.30 -6.44 -23.80
N GLU A 68 10.50 -6.27 -24.39
CA GLU A 68 10.71 -6.43 -25.84
C GLU A 68 10.51 -7.88 -26.30
N ALA A 69 10.87 -8.85 -25.46
CA ALA A 69 10.70 -10.28 -25.74
C ALA A 69 9.28 -10.78 -25.45
N TRP A 70 8.42 -9.99 -24.79
CA TRP A 70 7.10 -10.43 -24.38
C TRP A 70 6.15 -10.52 -25.58
N PRO A 71 5.57 -11.69 -25.88
CA PRO A 71 4.62 -11.83 -26.97
C PRO A 71 3.30 -11.12 -26.60
N SER A 72 3.06 -9.95 -27.17
CA SER A 72 1.80 -9.22 -27.10
C SER A 72 0.68 -9.91 -27.86
#